data_AF-A0A382WCP1-F1
#
_entry.id   AF-A0A382WCP1-F1
#
_cell.length_a   1.000
_cell.length_b   1.000
_cell.length_c   1.000
_cell.angle_alpha   90.00
_cell.angle_beta   90.00
_cell.angle_gamma   90.00
#
_symmetry.space_group_name_H-M   'P 1'
#
loop_
_entity.id
_entity.type
_entity.pdbx_description
1 polymer ?
#
loop_
_entity_poly.entity_id
_entity_poly.type
_entity_poly.pdbx_seq_one_letter_code
_entity_poly.pdbx_strand_id
1 'polypeptide(L)'
;MHFVTKKAINRRTFLHCSSAVVALPMLDAMIPAFASTGSNERTRFVCIEESHGLPGCNEWGATQYLFAPSTEGHGYELLPENPLKSLDPWRDHFTIISNTDVRMAEAFSPAEVGGDHFRSSAVFLTQSHPKQTQGSDLFVGVSMDQLHAARFGQDTVMPSLQLCIEPTDKGGGCDYNYSCAYSDS
;
A
#
# COMPACT_ATOMS: atom_id res chain seq x y z
N MET A 1 -6.87 16.94 43.78
CA MET A 1 -6.24 17.62 42.62
C MET A 1 -4.84 17.05 42.46
N HIS A 2 -4.54 16.41 41.33
CA HIS A 2 -3.17 15.97 41.02
C HIS A 2 -2.48 17.04 40.16
N PHE A 3 -1.39 17.60 40.67
CA PHE A 3 -0.60 18.63 40.00
C PHE A 3 0.47 17.95 39.15
N VAL A 4 0.41 18.11 37.83
CA VAL A 4 1.45 17.61 36.90
C VAL A 4 2.38 18.76 36.56
N THR A 5 3.65 18.66 36.97
CA THR A 5 4.61 19.78 36.88
C THR A 5 5.30 19.93 35.53
N LYS A 6 5.22 18.91 34.64
CA LYS A 6 5.90 18.85 33.33
C LYS A 6 7.41 19.17 33.36
N LYS A 7 8.07 19.05 34.52
CA LYS A 7 9.50 19.37 34.65
C LYS A 7 10.34 18.29 33.97
N ALA A 8 11.22 18.72 33.06
CA ALA A 8 12.27 17.88 32.48
C ALA A 8 13.59 18.07 33.23
N ILE A 9 14.34 17.00 33.48
CA ILE A 9 15.70 17.11 34.00
C ILE A 9 16.58 17.64 32.86
N ASN A 10 17.33 18.72 33.10
CA ASN A 10 18.22 19.26 32.09
C ASN A 10 19.37 18.27 31.82
N ARG A 11 19.58 17.91 30.54
CA ARG A 11 20.62 16.96 30.09
C ARG A 11 22.00 17.30 30.64
N ARG A 12 22.32 18.60 30.77
CA ARG A 12 23.61 19.06 31.30
C ARG A 12 23.75 18.80 32.79
N THR A 13 22.66 18.91 33.56
CA THR A 13 22.62 18.60 35.00
C THR A 13 22.77 17.10 35.24
N PHE A 14 22.12 16.26 34.43
CA PHE A 14 22.31 14.81 34.49
C PHE A 14 23.75 14.41 34.18
N LEU A 15 24.33 14.93 33.09
CA LEU A 15 25.72 14.64 32.71
C LEU A 15 26.76 15.18 33.71
N HIS A 16 26.52 16.33 34.34
CA HIS A 16 27.42 16.86 35.38
C HIS A 16 27.50 15.97 36.63
N CYS A 17 26.42 15.27 36.97
CA CYS A 17 26.37 14.36 38.12
C CYS A 17 26.76 12.91 37.79
N SER A 18 27.00 12.59 36.51
CA SER A 18 27.15 11.19 36.03
C SER A 18 28.55 10.88 35.45
N SER A 19 29.57 11.65 35.78
CA SER A 19 30.92 11.52 35.21
C SER A 19 31.68 10.22 35.56
N ALA A 20 31.07 9.25 36.23
CA ALA A 20 31.74 8.00 36.61
C ALA A 20 30.96 6.69 36.38
N VAL A 21 29.73 6.68 35.85
CA VAL A 21 28.97 5.42 35.69
C VAL A 21 28.23 5.40 34.37
N VAL A 22 28.65 4.49 33.49
CA VAL A 22 27.96 3.88 32.33
C VAL A 22 26.89 4.74 31.66
N ALA A 23 27.09 5.07 30.38
CA ALA A 23 26.08 5.71 29.54
C ALA A 23 24.79 4.88 29.52
N LEU A 24 23.87 5.17 30.45
CA LEU A 24 22.55 4.56 30.48
C LEU A 24 21.76 5.07 29.27
N PRO A 25 21.10 4.17 28.52
CA PRO A 25 20.14 4.59 27.51
C PRO A 25 19.05 5.44 28.17
N MET A 26 18.53 6.42 27.44
CA MET A 26 17.47 7.29 27.91
C MET A 26 16.28 6.44 28.38
N LEU A 27 15.96 6.51 29.68
CA LEU A 27 14.84 5.78 30.28
C LEU A 27 13.55 6.59 30.12
N ASP A 28 12.41 5.91 29.90
CA ASP A 28 11.09 6.56 29.75
C ASP A 28 10.74 7.51 30.91
N ALA A 29 11.25 7.25 32.12
CA ALA A 29 11.09 8.12 33.29
C ALA A 29 11.75 9.51 33.15
N MET A 30 12.61 9.71 32.14
CA MET A 30 13.26 10.98 31.82
C MET A 30 12.44 11.83 30.83
N ILE A 31 11.33 11.29 30.29
CA ILE A 31 10.36 12.02 29.48
C ILE A 31 9.31 12.62 30.44
N PRO A 32 9.06 13.95 30.41
CA PRO A 32 8.05 14.54 31.27
C PRO A 32 6.67 13.90 31.04
N ALA A 33 5.93 13.63 32.12
CA ALA A 33 4.57 13.16 32.01
C ALA A 33 3.74 14.11 31.12
N PHE A 34 3.10 13.57 30.08
CA PHE A 34 2.35 14.31 29.05
C PHE A 34 3.19 15.27 28.19
N ALA A 35 4.51 15.11 28.12
CA ALA A 35 5.26 15.66 26.99
C ALA A 35 4.73 14.98 25.72
N SER A 36 4.24 15.79 24.78
CA SER A 36 4.01 15.33 23.42
C SER A 36 5.37 14.85 22.89
N THR A 37 5.62 13.55 22.95
CA THR A 37 6.43 12.91 21.93
C THR A 37 5.67 13.23 20.64
N GLY A 38 6.21 14.12 19.79
CA GLY A 38 5.53 14.62 18.60
C GLY A 38 4.78 13.47 17.92
N SER A 39 3.52 13.71 17.53
CA SER A 39 2.60 12.65 17.15
C SER A 39 3.32 11.65 16.26
N ASN A 40 3.53 10.44 16.76
CA ASN A 40 4.07 9.33 15.99
C ASN A 40 2.94 8.76 15.10
N GLU A 41 2.05 9.64 14.62
CA GLU A 41 1.01 9.34 13.65
C GLU A 41 1.69 9.08 12.33
N ARG A 42 2.15 7.85 12.18
CA ARG A 42 2.69 7.34 10.94
C ARG A 42 1.51 6.89 10.10
N THR A 43 1.23 7.61 9.03
CA THR A 43 0.31 7.16 7.99
C THR A 43 0.76 5.79 7.51
N ARG A 44 -0.12 4.79 7.65
CA ARG A 44 0.11 3.44 7.12
C ARG A 44 -0.20 3.43 5.64
N PHE A 45 0.67 2.79 4.87
CA PHE A 45 0.40 2.53 3.48
C PHE A 45 -0.33 1.19 3.36
N VAL A 46 -1.50 1.22 2.71
CA VAL A 46 -2.31 0.03 2.45
C VAL A 46 -2.70 0.08 0.99
N CYS A 47 -2.43 -1.00 0.28
CA CYS A 47 -2.88 -1.20 -1.09
C CYS A 47 -3.84 -2.38 -1.12
N ILE A 48 -4.93 -2.21 -1.85
CA ILE A 48 -5.92 -3.25 -2.07
C ILE A 48 -6.10 -3.35 -3.57
N GLU A 49 -5.92 -4.55 -4.09
CA GLU A 49 -6.25 -4.88 -5.47
C GLU A 49 -7.61 -5.58 -5.49
N GLU A 50 -8.40 -5.30 -6.52
CA GLU A 50 -9.62 -6.03 -6.83
C GLU A 50 -9.62 -6.36 -8.32
N SER A 51 -9.14 -7.56 -8.68
CA SER A 51 -8.96 -7.97 -10.09
C SER A 51 -10.25 -8.47 -10.75
N HIS A 52 -11.30 -8.74 -9.98
CA HIS A 52 -12.55 -9.32 -10.50
C HIS A 52 -13.61 -8.27 -10.81
N GLY A 53 -13.79 -8.02 -12.12
CA GLY A 53 -15.09 -7.73 -12.74
C GLY A 53 -15.92 -6.65 -12.04
N LEU A 54 -15.33 -5.48 -11.85
CA LEU A 54 -16.05 -4.34 -11.30
C LEU A 54 -17.14 -3.86 -12.29
N PRO A 55 -18.30 -3.43 -11.80
CA PRO A 55 -19.37 -2.95 -12.67
C PRO A 55 -18.87 -1.68 -13.36
N GLY A 56 -18.60 -1.74 -14.66
CA GLY A 56 -18.00 -0.62 -15.41
C GLY A 56 -17.05 -1.04 -16.53
N CYS A 57 -16.50 -2.26 -16.47
CA CYS A 57 -15.56 -2.80 -17.47
C CYS A 57 -16.23 -3.29 -18.78
N ASN A 58 -17.43 -2.82 -19.09
CA ASN A 58 -18.10 -3.06 -20.37
C ASN A 58 -18.78 -1.78 -20.86
N GLU A 59 -19.10 -1.72 -22.16
CA GLU A 59 -19.63 -0.51 -22.81
C GLU A 59 -20.86 0.04 -22.08
N TRP A 60 -21.81 -0.83 -21.71
CA TRP A 60 -23.00 -0.42 -20.98
C TRP A 60 -22.65 0.14 -19.59
N GLY A 61 -21.85 -0.58 -18.79
CA GLY A 61 -21.46 -0.15 -17.45
C GLY A 61 -20.65 1.14 -17.44
N ALA A 62 -19.82 1.37 -18.46
CA ALA A 62 -19.11 2.63 -18.68
C ALA A 62 -20.10 3.78 -18.95
N THR A 63 -21.12 3.57 -19.80
CA THR A 63 -22.15 4.59 -20.05
C THR A 63 -22.99 4.93 -18.81
N GLN A 64 -23.06 4.01 -17.84
CA GLN A 64 -23.78 4.18 -16.58
C GLN A 64 -22.89 4.70 -15.44
N TYR A 65 -21.60 4.94 -15.68
CA TYR A 65 -20.64 5.42 -14.66
C TYR A 65 -20.61 4.54 -13.40
N LEU A 66 -20.62 3.22 -13.58
CA LEU A 66 -20.71 2.28 -12.46
C LEU A 66 -19.39 2.16 -11.66
N PHE A 67 -18.23 2.53 -12.20
CA PHE A 67 -16.97 2.56 -11.41
C PHE A 67 -16.08 3.78 -11.69
N ALA A 68 -16.67 4.82 -12.28
CA ALA A 68 -16.02 6.09 -12.51
C ALA A 68 -17.00 7.21 -12.13
N PRO A 69 -16.52 8.39 -11.72
CA PRO A 69 -17.38 9.54 -11.58
C PRO A 69 -18.01 9.96 -12.91
N SER A 70 -19.20 10.55 -12.89
CA SER A 70 -19.85 11.08 -14.10
C SER A 70 -19.25 12.39 -14.60
N THR A 71 -18.50 13.08 -13.73
CA THR A 71 -17.82 14.34 -14.02
C THR A 71 -16.43 14.36 -13.39
N GLU A 72 -15.53 15.19 -13.91
CA GLU A 72 -14.16 15.34 -13.40
C GLU A 72 -14.01 16.53 -12.43
N GLY A 73 -12.93 16.52 -11.64
CA GLY A 73 -12.57 17.61 -10.73
C GLY A 73 -13.01 17.38 -9.28
N HIS A 74 -12.68 18.33 -8.39
CA HIS A 74 -12.91 18.18 -6.94
C HIS A 74 -14.39 17.94 -6.56
N GLY A 75 -15.32 18.49 -7.33
CA GLY A 75 -16.77 18.33 -7.15
C GLY A 75 -17.39 17.20 -7.98
N TYR A 76 -16.61 16.17 -8.33
CA TYR A 76 -17.08 15.07 -9.15
C TYR A 76 -18.38 14.44 -8.59
N GLU A 77 -19.23 13.97 -9.49
CA GLU A 77 -20.51 13.37 -9.13
C GLU A 77 -20.44 11.84 -9.19
N LEU A 78 -20.91 11.19 -8.13
CA LEU A 78 -21.21 9.77 -8.11
C LEU A 78 -22.72 9.58 -8.25
N LEU A 79 -23.13 8.91 -9.32
CA LEU A 79 -24.53 8.58 -9.58
C LEU A 79 -25.08 7.60 -8.51
N PRO A 80 -26.41 7.53 -8.30
CA PRO A 80 -27.00 6.65 -7.29
C PRO A 80 -26.61 5.17 -7.43
N GLU A 81 -26.46 4.67 -8.66
CA GLU A 81 -26.12 3.27 -8.95
C GLU A 81 -24.61 2.98 -8.87
N ASN A 82 -23.76 3.98 -8.67
CA ASN A 82 -22.32 3.78 -8.53
C ASN A 82 -22.04 3.15 -7.15
N PRO A 83 -21.32 2.01 -7.03
CA PRO A 83 -21.03 1.36 -5.75
C PRO A 83 -20.25 2.23 -4.77
N LEU A 84 -19.42 3.16 -5.28
CA LEU A 84 -18.68 4.13 -4.47
C LEU A 84 -19.59 5.23 -3.93
N LYS A 85 -20.88 5.30 -4.32
CA LYS A 85 -21.85 6.28 -3.81
C LYS A 85 -22.00 6.20 -2.30
N SER A 86 -21.86 5.03 -1.71
CA SER A 86 -21.86 4.85 -0.25
C SER A 86 -20.76 5.66 0.44
N LEU A 87 -19.67 5.99 -0.26
CA LEU A 87 -18.52 6.73 0.25
C LEU A 87 -18.67 8.26 0.17
N ASP A 88 -19.77 8.78 -0.39
CA ASP A 88 -20.02 10.23 -0.54
C ASP A 88 -19.74 11.05 0.75
N PRO A 89 -20.13 10.59 1.96
CA PRO A 89 -19.84 11.32 3.21
C PRO A 89 -18.35 11.54 3.52
N TRP A 90 -17.45 10.81 2.85
CA TRP A 90 -16.00 10.91 3.04
C TRP A 90 -15.29 11.51 1.83
N ARG A 91 -16.00 12.17 0.90
CA ARG A 91 -15.43 12.69 -0.37
C ARG A 91 -14.20 13.59 -0.17
N ASP A 92 -14.12 14.32 0.94
CA ASP A 92 -12.96 15.15 1.27
C ASP A 92 -11.69 14.36 1.64
N HIS A 93 -11.81 13.04 1.82
CA HIS A 93 -10.72 12.15 2.23
C HIS A 93 -10.21 11.21 1.14
N PHE A 94 -10.85 11.16 -0.04
CA PHE A 94 -10.39 10.30 -1.13
C PHE A 94 -10.54 10.96 -2.50
N THR A 95 -9.70 10.52 -3.43
CA THR A 95 -9.71 10.93 -4.83
C THR A 95 -9.88 9.67 -5.67
N ILE A 96 -10.78 9.72 -6.65
CA ILE A 96 -10.92 8.66 -7.64
C ILE A 96 -10.12 9.07 -8.88
N ILE A 97 -9.20 8.22 -9.29
CA ILE A 97 -8.51 8.32 -10.58
C ILE A 97 -9.11 7.23 -11.46
N SER A 98 -9.96 7.62 -12.40
CA SER A 98 -10.66 6.71 -13.31
C SER A 98 -9.98 6.64 -14.68
N ASN A 99 -10.42 5.68 -15.50
CA ASN A 99 -9.97 5.51 -16.89
C ASN A 99 -8.44 5.37 -17.03
N THR A 100 -7.83 4.69 -16.07
CA THR A 100 -6.40 4.38 -16.07
C THR A 100 -6.12 3.16 -16.92
N ASP A 101 -4.99 3.18 -17.62
CA ASP A 101 -4.45 2.02 -18.33
C ASP A 101 -3.24 1.46 -17.57
N VAL A 102 -3.04 0.15 -17.64
CA VAL A 102 -1.94 -0.56 -17.00
C VAL A 102 -1.10 -1.21 -18.10
N ARG A 103 -0.41 -0.37 -18.88
CA ARG A 103 0.43 -0.78 -20.02
C ARG A 103 1.35 -1.98 -19.72
N MET A 104 1.88 -2.07 -18.51
CA MET A 104 2.83 -3.14 -18.16
C MET A 104 2.15 -4.50 -17.95
N ALA A 105 0.81 -4.52 -17.81
CA ALA A 105 -0.01 -5.72 -17.85
C ALA A 105 -0.39 -6.16 -19.28
N GLU A 106 -0.18 -5.32 -20.30
CA GLU A 106 -0.50 -5.67 -21.69
C GLU A 106 0.46 -6.75 -22.23
N ALA A 107 -0.02 -7.54 -23.19
CA ALA A 107 0.83 -8.45 -23.93
C ALA A 107 1.78 -7.67 -24.86
N PHE A 108 3.09 -7.88 -24.71
CA PHE A 108 4.12 -7.30 -25.58
C PHE A 108 4.50 -8.25 -26.72
N SER A 109 4.13 -9.51 -26.62
CA SER A 109 4.29 -10.51 -27.67
C SER A 109 3.05 -11.40 -27.83
N PRO A 110 2.83 -12.02 -29.01
CA PRO A 110 1.69 -12.91 -29.21
C PRO A 110 1.63 -14.11 -28.24
N ALA A 111 2.78 -14.54 -27.73
CA ALA A 111 2.85 -15.65 -26.77
C ALA A 111 2.27 -15.31 -25.39
N GLU A 112 2.09 -14.02 -25.10
CA GLU A 112 1.58 -13.53 -23.82
C GLU A 112 0.06 -13.32 -23.83
N VAL A 113 -0.58 -13.33 -25.00
CA VAL A 113 -2.02 -13.09 -25.14
C VAL A 113 -2.84 -14.04 -24.26
N GLY A 114 -3.82 -13.50 -23.54
CA GLY A 114 -4.71 -14.25 -22.63
C GLY A 114 -4.23 -14.32 -21.18
N GLY A 115 -2.95 -13.99 -20.92
CA GLY A 115 -2.39 -13.92 -19.56
C GLY A 115 -2.70 -12.63 -18.79
N ASP A 116 -3.66 -11.83 -19.24
CA ASP A 116 -3.90 -10.47 -18.74
C ASP A 116 -4.25 -10.43 -17.26
N HIS A 117 -5.06 -11.40 -16.80
CA HIS A 117 -5.41 -11.55 -15.37
C HIS A 117 -4.17 -11.80 -14.49
N PHE A 118 -3.20 -12.58 -14.97
CA PHE A 118 -1.98 -12.88 -14.22
C PHE A 118 -1.05 -11.68 -14.19
N ARG A 119 -0.94 -10.97 -15.32
CA ARG A 119 -0.08 -9.80 -15.41
C ARG A 119 -0.64 -8.63 -14.62
N SER A 120 -1.95 -8.40 -14.60
CA SER A 120 -2.56 -7.28 -13.87
C SER A 120 -2.23 -7.33 -12.38
N SER A 121 -2.36 -8.50 -11.75
CA SER A 121 -2.00 -8.69 -10.34
C SER A 121 -0.49 -8.51 -10.13
N ALA A 122 0.34 -9.09 -11.00
CA ALA A 122 1.80 -8.97 -10.93
C ALA A 122 2.29 -7.51 -10.98
N VAL A 123 1.63 -6.68 -11.79
CA VAL A 123 2.06 -5.29 -12.00
C VAL A 123 1.41 -4.28 -11.07
N PHE A 124 0.42 -4.68 -10.25
CA PHE A 124 -0.36 -3.78 -9.41
C PHE A 124 0.51 -2.79 -8.61
N LEU A 125 1.52 -3.28 -7.90
CA LEU A 125 2.44 -2.44 -7.11
C LEU A 125 3.78 -2.16 -7.77
N THR A 126 4.11 -2.83 -8.87
CA THR A 126 5.45 -2.76 -9.47
C THR A 126 5.49 -1.91 -10.73
N GLN A 127 4.38 -1.88 -11.48
CA GLN A 127 4.31 -1.31 -12.83
C GLN A 127 5.51 -1.75 -13.69
N SER A 128 5.91 -3.01 -13.56
CA SER A 128 7.01 -3.63 -14.31
C SER A 128 6.48 -4.84 -15.05
N HIS A 129 6.85 -5.01 -16.32
CA HIS A 129 6.27 -6.05 -17.16
C HIS A 129 6.86 -7.39 -16.71
N PRO A 130 6.03 -8.34 -16.25
CA PRO A 130 6.51 -9.57 -15.67
C PRO A 130 7.16 -10.41 -16.77
N LYS A 131 8.34 -10.95 -16.48
CA LYS A 131 8.98 -11.87 -17.41
C LYS A 131 8.14 -13.13 -17.54
N GLN A 132 7.73 -13.47 -18.76
CA GLN A 132 7.06 -14.73 -19.07
C GLN A 132 8.04 -15.90 -18.84
N THR A 133 7.88 -16.60 -17.73
CA THR A 133 8.66 -17.77 -17.36
C THR A 133 7.89 -18.64 -16.37
N GLN A 134 8.13 -19.94 -16.41
CA GLN A 134 7.68 -20.91 -15.40
C GLN A 134 8.84 -21.37 -14.49
N GLY A 135 10.04 -20.85 -14.72
CA GLY A 135 11.27 -21.18 -14.00
C GLY A 135 11.52 -20.28 -12.79
N SER A 136 12.73 -20.37 -12.25
CA SER A 136 13.17 -19.59 -11.08
C SER A 136 13.66 -18.18 -11.42
N ASP A 137 13.72 -17.83 -12.70
CA ASP A 137 14.23 -16.58 -13.22
C ASP A 137 13.15 -15.49 -13.31
N LEU A 138 12.32 -15.42 -12.26
CA LEU A 138 11.23 -14.45 -12.08
C LEU A 138 11.76 -13.02 -12.04
N PHE A 139 11.03 -12.11 -12.67
CA PHE A 139 11.35 -10.70 -12.66
C PHE A 139 10.10 -9.85 -12.88
N VAL A 140 9.82 -8.96 -11.91
CA VAL A 140 8.71 -7.99 -11.95
C VAL A 140 9.05 -6.71 -11.19
N GLY A 141 10.33 -6.30 -11.19
CA GLY A 141 10.76 -5.03 -10.59
C GLY A 141 10.59 -4.93 -9.07
N VAL A 142 10.85 -3.73 -8.53
CA VAL A 142 10.66 -3.40 -7.10
C VAL A 142 9.28 -2.78 -6.93
N SER A 143 8.51 -3.24 -5.96
CA SER A 143 7.16 -2.77 -5.71
C SER A 143 7.11 -1.49 -4.87
N MET A 144 6.00 -0.75 -4.96
CA MET A 144 5.77 0.48 -4.22
C MET A 144 5.79 0.26 -2.69
N ASP A 145 5.26 -0.86 -2.20
CA ASP A 145 5.31 -1.21 -0.78
C ASP A 145 6.75 -1.53 -0.34
N GLN A 146 7.58 -2.15 -1.18
CA GLN A 146 9.01 -2.36 -0.91
C GLN A 146 9.76 -1.02 -0.82
N LEU A 147 9.48 -0.07 -1.72
CA LEU A 147 10.03 1.28 -1.66
C LEU A 147 9.58 2.01 -0.38
N HIS A 148 8.31 1.87 0.00
CA HIS A 148 7.77 2.44 1.23
C HIS A 148 8.45 1.84 2.47
N ALA A 149 8.55 0.52 2.55
CA ALA A 149 9.18 -0.22 3.63
C ALA A 149 10.66 0.13 3.78
N ALA A 150 11.40 0.25 2.67
CA ALA A 150 12.79 0.67 2.68
C ALA A 150 12.98 2.04 3.35
N ARG A 151 12.06 2.98 3.09
CA ARG A 151 12.13 4.35 3.62
C ARG A 151 11.55 4.51 5.02
N PHE A 152 10.47 3.80 5.35
CA PHE A 152 9.66 4.08 6.55
C PHE A 152 9.48 2.88 7.50
N GLY A 153 9.88 1.68 7.09
CA GLY A 153 9.66 0.43 7.83
C GLY A 153 10.74 0.10 8.87
N GLN A 154 11.75 0.96 9.08
CA GLN A 154 12.90 0.66 9.95
C GLN A 154 12.54 0.50 11.44
N ASP A 155 11.36 0.96 11.86
CA ASP A 155 10.89 0.85 13.24
C ASP A 155 9.74 -0.17 13.42
N THR A 156 9.38 -0.92 12.36
CA THR A 156 8.36 -1.97 12.44
C THR A 156 8.99 -3.35 12.36
N VAL A 157 8.51 -4.29 13.18
CA VAL A 157 8.98 -5.70 13.14
C VAL A 157 8.76 -6.31 11.76
N MET A 158 7.66 -5.91 11.11
CA MET A 158 7.32 -6.29 9.75
C MET A 158 7.17 -5.02 8.91
N PRO A 159 8.20 -4.65 8.11
CA PRO A 159 8.22 -3.45 7.26
C PRO A 159 7.20 -3.46 6.12
N SER A 160 6.90 -4.65 5.58
CA SER A 160 5.83 -4.90 4.61
C SER A 160 5.17 -6.24 4.92
N LEU A 161 3.85 -6.33 4.73
CA LEU A 161 3.06 -7.54 4.87
C LEU A 161 2.10 -7.61 3.68
N GLN A 162 2.13 -8.75 3.00
CA GLN A 162 1.22 -9.07 1.92
C GLN A 162 0.23 -10.14 2.40
N LEU A 163 -1.03 -9.99 2.04
CA LEU A 163 -2.13 -10.87 2.40
C LEU A 163 -3.01 -11.07 1.17
N CYS A 164 -3.41 -12.32 0.94
CA CYS A 164 -4.28 -12.72 -0.15
C CYS A 164 -5.40 -13.62 0.38
N ILE A 165 -6.48 -13.77 -0.40
CA ILE A 165 -7.53 -14.76 -0.15
C ILE A 165 -7.37 -16.00 -1.03
N GLU A 166 -6.49 -15.90 -2.02
CA GLU A 166 -6.13 -16.90 -3.00
C GLU A 166 -5.22 -17.97 -2.38
N PRO A 167 -5.33 -19.23 -2.83
CA PRO A 167 -4.44 -20.30 -2.36
C PRO A 167 -3.00 -20.06 -2.87
N THR A 168 -2.04 -20.02 -1.94
CA THR A 168 -0.59 -19.81 -2.20
C THR A 168 0.22 -21.10 -2.26
N ASP A 169 -0.45 -22.25 -2.35
CA ASP A 169 0.19 -23.57 -2.44
C ASP A 169 0.51 -23.99 -3.88
N LYS A 170 0.32 -23.07 -4.85
CA LYS A 170 0.67 -23.28 -6.24
C LYS A 170 2.16 -22.99 -6.46
N GLY A 171 2.84 -23.90 -7.16
CA GLY A 171 4.27 -23.79 -7.44
C GLY A 171 4.60 -24.13 -8.88
N GLY A 172 5.59 -23.46 -9.44
CA GLY A 172 6.05 -23.67 -10.81
C GLY A 172 5.25 -22.88 -11.84
N GLY A 173 4.85 -23.55 -12.92
CA GLY A 173 4.14 -22.95 -14.04
C GLY A 173 2.63 -22.94 -13.84
N CYS A 174 2.04 -21.77 -14.03
CA CYS A 174 0.60 -21.56 -14.17
C CYS A 174 0.25 -21.37 -15.65
N ASP A 175 -0.95 -20.86 -15.94
CA ASP A 175 -1.42 -20.62 -17.31
C ASP A 175 -0.54 -19.63 -18.07
N TYR A 176 -0.64 -19.67 -19.40
CA TYR A 176 0.01 -18.71 -20.31
C TYR A 176 1.54 -18.61 -20.15
N ASN A 177 2.20 -19.69 -19.70
CA ASN A 177 3.64 -19.78 -19.48
C ASN A 177 4.19 -18.80 -18.42
N TYR A 178 3.33 -18.31 -17.52
CA TYR A 178 3.74 -17.51 -16.36
C TYR A 178 3.89 -18.40 -15.12
N SER A 179 4.69 -17.94 -14.16
CA SER A 179 4.80 -18.59 -12.87
C SER A 179 3.63 -18.23 -11.98
N CYS A 180 3.17 -19.19 -11.17
CA CYS A 180 2.11 -18.95 -10.20
C CYS A 180 2.45 -17.85 -9.18
N ALA A 181 3.75 -17.62 -8.93
CA ALA A 181 4.23 -16.57 -8.04
C ALA A 181 3.83 -15.14 -8.49
N TYR A 182 3.42 -14.94 -9.75
CA TYR A 182 2.92 -13.65 -10.23
C TYR A 182 1.44 -13.40 -9.89
N SER A 183 0.70 -14.44 -9.52
CA SER A 183 -0.73 -14.39 -9.19
C SER A 183 -1.05 -14.78 -7.74
N ASP A 184 -0.09 -15.39 -7.03
CA ASP A 184 -0.25 -15.82 -5.64
C ASP A 184 0.03 -14.63 -4.69
N SER A 185 -0.75 -13.56 -4.83
CA SER A 185 -0.50 -12.24 -4.22
C SER A 185 -1.61 -11.71 -3.35
#